data_AF-A0A026VU55-F1
#
_entry.id   AF-A0A026VU55-F1
#
_cell.length_a   1.000
_cell.length_b   1.000
_cell.length_c   1.000
_cell.angle_alpha   90.00
_cell.angle_beta   90.00
_cell.angle_gamma   90.00
#
_symmetry.space_group_name_H-M   'P 1'
#
loop_
_entity.id
_entity.type
_entity.pdbx_description
1 polymer ?
#
loop_
_entity_poly.entity_id
_entity_poly.type
_entity_poly.pdbx_seq_one_letter_code
_entity_poly.pdbx_strand_id
1 'polypeptide(L)' 'MPKVFSNEEYTDIHFVYGFCDGNARAAVREYQRRFPNRRAPDRFKATSY' A
#
# COMPACT_ATOMS: atom_id res chain seq x y z
N MET A 1 -8.83 -16.94 1.72
CA MET A 1 -9.13 -15.71 2.49
C MET A 1 -8.70 -14.51 1.65
N PRO A 2 -9.49 -13.43 1.55
CA PRO A 2 -8.99 -12.19 0.95
C PRO A 2 -7.72 -11.79 1.68
N LYS A 3 -6.71 -11.37 0.93
CA LYS A 3 -5.37 -11.15 1.45
C LYS A 3 -5.33 -9.73 2.06
N VAL A 4 -6.01 -9.57 3.20
CA VAL A 4 -6.18 -8.31 3.93
C VAL A 4 -4.86 -7.93 4.61
N PHE A 5 -4.54 -6.63 4.66
CA PHE A 5 -3.39 -6.14 5.39
C PHE A 5 -3.67 -6.13 6.89
N SER A 6 -2.63 -6.24 7.71
CA SER A 6 -2.74 -5.98 9.14
C SER A 6 -3.04 -4.49 9.40
N ASN A 7 -3.55 -4.15 10.60
CA ASN A 7 -3.78 -2.75 10.98
C ASN A 7 -2.50 -1.91 10.91
N GLU A 8 -1.36 -2.50 11.31
CA GLU A 8 -0.05 -1.84 11.23
C GLU A 8 0.33 -1.54 9.76
N GLU A 9 0.17 -2.52 8.86
CA GLU A 9 0.41 -2.30 7.45
C GLU A 9 -0.53 -1.23 6.86
N TYR A 10 -1.81 -1.20 7.24
CA TYR A 10 -2.71 -0.13 6.82
C TYR A 10 -2.24 1.24 7.29
N THR A 11 -1.77 1.36 8.54
CA THR A 11 -1.25 2.64 9.04
C THR A 11 -0.04 3.11 8.26
N ASP A 12 0.91 2.21 7.96
CA ASP A 12 2.11 2.55 7.18
C ASP A 12 1.77 2.91 5.73
N ILE A 13 0.83 2.18 5.11
CA ILE A 13 0.34 2.47 3.75
C ILE A 13 -0.27 3.88 3.71
N HIS A 14 -1.14 4.23 4.66
CA HIS A 14 -1.77 5.55 4.71
C HIS A 14 -0.76 6.66 5.02
N PHE A 15 0.20 6.40 5.90
CA PHE A 15 1.27 7.34 6.21
C PHE A 15 2.12 7.65 4.98
N VAL A 16 2.59 6.63 4.26
CA VAL A 16 3.39 6.80 3.03
C VAL A 16 2.57 7.46 1.93
N TYR A 17 1.28 7.13 1.83
CA TYR A 17 0.39 7.79 0.87
C TYR A 17 0.25 9.29 1.11
N GLY A 18 0.09 9.71 2.37
CA GLY A 18 0.11 11.12 2.77
C GLY A 18 1.47 11.79 2.53
N PHE A 19 2.56 11.09 2.86
CA PHE A 19 3.94 11.57 2.62
C PHE A 19 4.23 11.81 1.13
N CYS A 20 3.58 11.07 0.23
CA CYS A 20 3.71 11.25 -1.22
C CYS A 20 2.64 12.16 -1.81
N ASP A 21 2.05 13.08 -1.04
CA ASP A 21 1.04 14.05 -1.48
C ASP A 21 -0.19 13.39 -2.14
N GLY A 22 -0.58 12.20 -1.67
CA GLY A 22 -1.68 11.43 -2.25
C GLY A 22 -1.34 10.78 -3.60
N ASN A 23 -0.08 10.77 -4.04
CA ASN A 23 0.32 10.09 -5.26
C ASN A 23 0.50 8.59 -5.00
N ALA A 24 -0.50 7.79 -5.39
CA ALA A 24 -0.48 6.34 -5.18
C ALA A 24 0.74 5.64 -5.82
N ARG A 25 1.17 6.06 -7.01
CA ARG A 25 2.32 5.42 -7.70
C ARG A 25 3.64 5.71 -6.98
N ALA A 26 3.81 6.94 -6.50
CA ALA A 26 4.97 7.31 -5.70
C ALA A 26 4.94 6.58 -4.35
N ALA A 27 3.77 6.51 -3.71
CA ALA A 27 3.57 5.82 -2.44
C ALA A 27 3.90 4.33 -2.49
N VAL A 28 3.50 3.62 -3.56
CA VAL A 28 3.85 2.19 -3.73
C VAL A 28 5.36 1.98 -3.79
N ARG A 29 6.07 2.80 -4.59
CA ARG A 29 7.54 2.72 -4.71
C ARG A 29 8.22 3.04 -3.38
N GLU A 30 7.73 4.07 -2.70
CA GLU A 30 8.29 4.50 -1.42
C GLU A 30 8.01 3.48 -0.31
N TYR A 31 6.84 2.86 -0.29
CA TYR A 31 6.49 1.80 0.64
C TYR A 31 7.38 0.57 0.45
N GLN A 32 7.61 0.14 -0.80
CA GLN A 32 8.54 -0.95 -1.12
C GLN A 32 9.98 -0.63 -0.70
N ARG A 33 10.41 0.63 -0.87
CA ARG A 33 11.75 1.07 -0.45
C ARG A 33 11.92 1.04 1.07
N ARG A 34 10.90 1.43 1.84
CA ARG A 34 10.93 1.45 3.31
C ARG A 34 10.77 0.06 3.93
N PHE A 35 9.96 -0.79 3.29
CA PHE A 35 9.59 -2.11 3.79
C PHE A 35 9.87 -3.20 2.73
N PRO A 36 11.13 -3.50 2.42
CA PRO A 36 11.51 -4.37 1.30
C PRO A 36 10.98 -5.80 1.42
N ASN A 37 10.72 -6.27 2.64
CA ASN A 37 10.20 -7.61 2.93
C ASN A 37 8.68 -7.66 3.07
N ARG A 38 7.98 -6.52 2.96
CA ARG A 38 6.51 -6.46 3.03
C ARG A 38 5.91 -6.46 1.63
N ARG A 39 4.72 -7.05 1.51
CA ARG A 39 3.94 -7.01 0.27
C ARG A 39 3.53 -5.57 -0.02
N ALA A 40 3.78 -5.10 -1.24
CA ALA A 40 3.31 -3.78 -1.67
C ALA A 40 1.78 -3.73 -1.76
N PRO A 41 1.15 -2.60 -1.40
CA PRO A 41 -0.25 -2.36 -1.72
C PRO A 41 -0.40 -2.33 -3.25
N ASP A 42 -0.96 -3.39 -3.82
CA ASP A 42 -1.39 -3.39 -5.22
C ASP A 42 -2.78 -2.75 -5.31
N ARG A 43 -3.08 -2.18 -6.47
CA ARG A 43 -4.44 -1.73 -6.77
C ARG A 43 -5.35 -2.95 -6.63
N PHE A 44 -6.29 -2.90 -5.69
CA PHE A 44 -7.39 -3.87 -5.71
C PHE A 44 -8.10 -3.71 -7.05
N LYS A 45 -7.83 -4.61 -8.00
CA LYS A 45 -8.67 -4.73 -9.19
C LYS A 45 -9.97 -5.29 -8.64
N ALA A 46 -10.98 -4.44 -8.52
CA ALA A 46 -12.34 -4.92 -8.46
C ALA A 46 -12.53 -5.76 -9.74
N THR A 47 -12.44 -7.09 -9.61
CA THR A 47 -12.98 -7.98 -10.62
C THR A 47 -14.43 -7.61 -10.73
N SER A 48 -14.79 -7.09 -11.92
CA SER A 48 -16.17 -6.80 -12.28
C SER A 48 -17.02 -8.02 -11.94
N TYR A 49 -18.01 -7.82 -11.05
CA TYR A 49 -19.17 -8.68 -10.98
C TYR A 49 -20.26 -8.07 -11.87
#